data_AF-A0A7I2V526-F1
#
_entry.id   AF-A0A7I2V526-F1
#
_cell.length_a   1.000
_cell.length_b   1.000
_cell.length_c   1.000
_cell.angle_alpha   90.00
_cell.angle_beta   90.00
_cell.angle_gamma   90.00
#
_symmetry.space_group_name_H-M   'P 1'
#
loop_
_entity.id
_entity.type
_entity.pdbx_description
1 polymer ?
#
loop_
_entity_poly.entity_id
_entity_poly.type
_entity_poly.pdbx_seq_one_letter_code
_entity_poly.pdbx_strand_id
1 'polypeptide(L)' 'MPLRLDIKRKLTARSDRVKSVDLHPTEPWMLASLYNGSVCVWNHETQCEKYSCLWRA' A
#
# COMPACT_ATOMS: atom_id res chain seq x y z
N MET A 1 27.53 -16.56 8.63
CA MET A 1 27.90 -15.24 8.09
C MET A 1 26.66 -14.35 8.14
N PRO A 2 26.68 -13.14 8.73
CA PRO A 2 25.50 -12.29 8.79
C PRO A 2 25.22 -11.68 7.41
N LEU A 3 23.98 -11.83 6.93
CA LEU A 3 23.53 -11.19 5.69
C LEU A 3 23.38 -9.68 5.94
N ARG A 4 24.18 -8.87 5.25
CA ARG A 4 24.05 -7.40 5.24
C ARG A 4 23.02 -7.01 4.17
N LEU A 5 21.76 -6.91 4.57
CA LEU A 5 20.69 -6.40 3.72
C LEU A 5 20.49 -4.90 3.97
N ASP A 6 20.74 -4.09 2.93
CA ASP A 6 20.46 -2.65 2.97
C ASP A 6 18.96 -2.40 2.78
N ILE A 7 18.23 -2.36 3.89
CA ILE A 7 16.78 -2.13 3.90
C ILE A 7 16.51 -0.63 3.78
N LYS A 8 16.04 -0.20 2.60
CA LYS A 8 15.61 1.18 2.35
C LYS A 8 14.08 1.27 2.39
N ARG A 9 13.55 2.27 3.12
CA ARG A 9 12.11 2.56 3.13
C ARG A 9 11.71 3.22 1.81
N LYS A 10 10.79 2.60 1.06
CA LYS A 10 10.30 3.12 -0.24
C LYS A 10 9.04 3.99 -0.12
N LEU A 11 8.14 3.68 0.82
CA LEU A 11 6.86 4.37 0.98
C LEU A 11 6.51 4.47 2.46
N THR A 12 6.02 5.62 2.89
CA THR A 12 5.42 5.80 4.22
C THR A 12 4.29 6.81 4.08
N ALA A 13 3.05 6.33 4.23
CA ALA A 13 1.84 7.13 4.14
C ALA A 13 1.04 7.00 5.44
N ARG A 14 0.46 8.12 5.90
CA ARG A 14 -0.46 8.13 7.05
C ARG A 14 -1.86 7.80 6.53
N SER A 15 -2.49 6.79 7.11
CA SER A 15 -3.88 6.40 6.82
C SER A 15 -4.54 5.84 8.08
N ASP A 16 -5.83 5.54 8.01
CA ASP A 16 -6.53 4.77 9.03
C ASP A 16 -5.91 3.37 9.20
N ARG A 17 -6.34 2.64 10.21
CA ARG A 17 -5.79 1.30 10.50
C ARG A 17 -5.91 0.38 9.29
N VAL A 18 -4.78 -0.02 8.72
CA VAL A 18 -4.69 -0.97 7.61
C VAL A 18 -4.96 -2.39 8.12
N LYS A 19 -5.83 -3.12 7.42
CA LYS A 19 -6.18 -4.53 7.73
C LYS A 19 -5.40 -5.52 6.89
N SER A 20 -5.30 -5.26 5.60
CA SER A 20 -4.56 -6.07 4.64
C SER A 20 -3.96 -5.18 3.56
N VAL A 21 -2.88 -5.69 2.97
CA VAL A 21 -2.16 -5.08 1.86
C VAL A 21 -1.90 -6.16 0.82
N ASP A 22 -2.11 -5.84 -0.45
CA ASP A 22 -1.79 -6.72 -1.58
C ASP A 22 -0.93 -5.98 -2.61
N LEU A 23 -0.08 -6.72 -3.31
CA LEU A 23 0.85 -6.19 -4.30
C LEU A 23 0.55 -6.78 -5.66
N HIS A 24 0.38 -5.92 -6.65
CA HIS A 24 0.20 -6.39 -8.03
C HIS A 24 1.53 -6.95 -8.57
N PRO A 25 1.54 -8.12 -9.23
CA PRO A 25 2.78 -8.78 -9.65
C PRO A 25 3.48 -8.12 -10.83
N THR A 26 2.76 -7.37 -11.68
CA THR A 26 3.29 -6.78 -12.92
C THR A 26 3.32 -5.26 -12.91
N GLU A 27 2.53 -4.61 -12.07
CA GLU A 27 2.39 -3.15 -12.05
C GLU A 27 2.73 -2.63 -10.65
N PRO A 28 3.23 -1.38 -10.51
CA PRO A 28 3.70 -0.84 -9.24
C PRO A 28 2.55 -0.42 -8.31
N TRP A 29 1.47 -1.19 -8.28
CA TRP A 29 0.27 -0.90 -7.51
C TRP A 29 0.20 -1.77 -6.27
N MET A 30 -0.19 -1.12 -5.18
CA MET A 30 -0.41 -1.69 -3.88
C MET A 30 -1.84 -1.39 -3.47
N LEU A 31 -2.59 -2.42 -3.12
CA LEU A 31 -3.93 -2.29 -2.56
C LEU A 31 -3.83 -2.30 -1.04
N ALA A 32 -4.49 -1.37 -0.37
CA ALA A 32 -4.58 -1.31 1.08
C ALA A 32 -6.05 -1.21 1.51
N SER A 33 -6.52 -2.17 2.30
CA SER A 33 -7.86 -2.14 2.88
C SER A 33 -7.81 -1.48 4.26
N LEU A 34 -8.56 -0.41 4.45
CA LEU A 34 -8.63 0.35 5.70
C LEU A 34 -9.80 -0.10 6.58
N TYR A 35 -9.70 0.15 7.88
CA TYR A 35 -10.73 -0.22 8.84
C TYR A 35 -12.06 0.53 8.66
N ASN A 36 -12.01 1.70 8.02
CA ASN A 36 -13.18 2.51 7.70
C ASN A 36 -14.03 1.93 6.56
N GLY A 37 -13.65 0.79 5.96
CA GLY A 37 -14.33 0.17 4.81
C GLY A 37 -13.92 0.75 3.46
N SER A 38 -12.92 1.63 3.42
CA SER A 38 -12.31 2.12 2.20
C SER A 38 -11.20 1.20 1.74
N VAL A 39 -11.10 1.03 0.43
CA VAL A 39 -9.95 0.41 -0.23
C VAL A 39 -9.20 1.49 -0.98
N CYS A 40 -7.92 1.61 -0.66
CA CYS A 40 -7.01 2.59 -1.25
C CYS A 40 -6.02 1.91 -2.20
N VAL A 41 -5.84 2.48 -3.38
CA VAL A 41 -4.85 2.04 -4.36
C VAL A 41 -3.67 3.00 -4.33
N TRP A 42 -2.49 2.47 -4.04
CA TRP A 42 -1.25 3.22 -3.91
C TRP A 42 -0.27 2.82 -5.01
N ASN A 43 0.40 3.81 -5.61
CA ASN A 43 1.58 3.55 -6.42
C ASN A 43 2.83 3.68 -5.54
N HIS A 44 3.58 2.59 -5.35
CA HIS A 44 4.74 2.58 -4.46
C HIS A 44 6.00 3.21 -5.08
N GLU A 45 6.02 3.51 -6.38
CA GLU A 45 7.10 4.22 -7.07
C GLU A 45 6.91 5.73 -6.99
N THR A 46 5.70 6.19 -7.28
CA THR A 46 5.38 7.63 -7.27
C THR A 46 4.93 8.14 -5.90
N GLN A 47 4.70 7.22 -4.94
CA GLN A 47 4.17 7.51 -3.61
C GLN A 47 2.81 8.25 -3.63
N CYS A 48 2.02 8.03 -4.67
CA CYS A 48 0.72 8.67 -4.83
C CYS A 48 -0.42 7.68 -4.56
N GLU A 49 -1.41 8.12 -3.80
CA GLU A 49 -2.72 7.48 -3.73
C GLU A 49 -3.51 7.82 -4.98
N LYS A 50 -4.02 6.80 -5.66
CA LYS A 50 -4.71 6.98 -6.95
C LYS A 50 -6.23 6.95 -6.78
N TYR A 51 -6.74 6.07 -5.91
CA TYR A 51 -8.17 5.90 -5.66
C TYR A 51 -8.41 5.51 -4.22
N SER A 52 -9.40 6.14 -3.58
CA SER A 52 -10.05 5.66 -2.37
C SER A 52 -11.50 5.36 -2.71
N CYS A 53 -11.83 4.08 -2.81
CA CYS A 53 -13.20 3.65 -3.05
C CYS A 53 -13.77 3.10 -1.74
N LEU A 54 -14.86 3.69 -1.27
CA LEU A 54 -15.70 3.05 -0.27
C LEU A 54 -16.25 1.79 -0.92
N TRP A 55 -15.98 0.62 -0.35
CA TRP A 55 -16.61 -0.64 -0.76
C TRP A 55 -18.10 -0.56 -0.39
N ARG A 56 -18.87 0.21 -1.16
CA ARG A 56 -20.32 0.12 -1.20
C ARG A 56 -20.64 -0.99 -2.19
N ALA A 57 -20.90 -2.17 -1.64
CA ALA A 57 -21.67 -3.20 -2.33
C ALA A 57 -23.09 -2.67 -2.61
#